data_AF-A0A0N1BG83-F1
#
_entry.id   AF-A0A0N1BG83-F1
#
_cell.length_a   1.000
_cell.length_b   1.000
_cell.length_c   1.000
_cell.angle_alpha   90.00
_cell.angle_beta   90.00
_cell.angle_gamma   90.00
#
_symmetry.space_group_name_H-M   'P 1'
#
loop_
_entity.id
_entity.type
_entity.pdbx_description
1 polymer ?
#
loop_
_entity_poly.entity_id
_entity_poly.type
_entity_poly.pdbx_seq_one_letter_code
_entity_poly.pdbx_strand_id
1 'polypeptide(L)'
;MKNVTIALDDETHRLARIRAAELGTSLSAMVKAYLQGVASGNAPAGAPPAGVREMPQTFVAAPSLPPVSEFVPLKKPRQPGALRGQIGMTDDFCETPQWLIDAMEGKDDDEFWPAD
;
A
#
# COMPACT_ATOMS: atom_id res chain seq x y z
N MET A 1 -18.76 -3.58 4.95
CA MET A 1 -17.76 -2.79 4.20
C MET A 1 -16.55 -3.67 3.97
N LYS A 2 -15.98 -3.68 2.75
CA LYS A 2 -14.74 -4.42 2.44
C LYS A 2 -13.71 -3.41 1.93
N ASN A 3 -12.45 -3.58 2.31
CA ASN A 3 -11.36 -2.71 1.86
C ASN A 3 -10.60 -3.39 0.73
N VAL A 4 -10.09 -2.60 -0.22
CA VAL A 4 -9.26 -3.06 -1.33
C VAL A 4 -7.95 -2.29 -1.28
N THR A 5 -6.83 -3.01 -1.31
CA THR A 5 -5.49 -2.42 -1.39
C THR A 5 -4.95 -2.64 -2.80
N ILE A 6 -4.48 -1.58 -3.44
CA ILE A 6 -3.97 -1.59 -4.82
C ILE A 6 -2.62 -0.88 -4.79
N ALA A 7 -1.61 -1.48 -5.42
CA ALA A 7 -0.34 -0.81 -5.68
C ALA A 7 -0.45 -0.04 -7.00
N LEU A 8 -0.12 1.24 -6.97
CA LEU A 8 -0.05 2.13 -8.12
C LEU A 8 1.31 2.84 -8.08
N ASP A 9 1.81 3.27 -9.22
CA ASP A 9 2.90 4.23 -9.25
C ASP A 9 2.46 5.57 -8.65
N ASP A 10 3.41 6.29 -8.05
CA ASP A 10 3.13 7.52 -7.31
C ASP A 10 2.51 8.61 -8.21
N GLU A 11 2.94 8.70 -9.47
CA GLU A 11 2.43 9.69 -10.41
C GLU A 11 0.98 9.41 -10.80
N THR A 12 0.63 8.15 -11.08
CA THR A 12 -0.77 7.77 -11.36
C THR A 12 -1.65 8.02 -10.14
N HIS A 13 -1.20 7.70 -8.93
CA HIS A 13 -1.96 8.00 -7.72
C HIS A 13 -2.14 9.52 -7.53
N ARG A 14 -1.10 10.33 -7.78
CA ARG A 14 -1.15 11.79 -7.71
C ARG A 14 -2.13 12.38 -8.72
N LEU A 15 -2.01 12.02 -9.99
CA LEU A 15 -2.90 12.49 -11.05
C LEU A 15 -4.36 12.10 -10.79
N ALA A 16 -4.60 10.86 -10.35
CA ALA A 16 -5.94 10.39 -10.06
C ALA A 16 -6.58 11.17 -8.89
N ARG A 17 -5.80 11.56 -7.87
CA ARG A 17 -6.31 12.42 -6.80
C ARG A 17 -6.64 13.83 -7.27
N ILE A 18 -5.79 14.43 -8.11
CA ILE A 18 -6.06 15.75 -8.68
C ILE A 18 -7.38 15.71 -9.46
N ARG A 19 -7.57 14.71 -10.32
CA ARG A 19 -8.81 14.53 -11.08
C ARG A 19 -10.03 14.30 -10.21
N ALA A 20 -9.90 13.53 -9.13
CA ALA A 20 -10.98 13.34 -8.18
C ALA A 20 -11.39 14.67 -7.53
N ALA A 21 -10.42 15.49 -7.12
CA ALA A 21 -10.66 16.80 -6.52
C ALA A 21 -11.34 17.77 -7.50
N GLU A 22 -10.89 17.82 -8.76
CA GLU A 22 -11.51 18.64 -9.81
C GLU A 22 -12.99 18.30 -10.04
N LEU A 23 -13.33 17.01 -9.97
CA LEU A 23 -14.70 16.51 -10.13
C LEU A 23 -15.52 16.61 -8.83
N GLY A 24 -14.93 17.06 -7.73
CA GLY A 24 -15.59 17.11 -6.42
C GLY A 24 -15.94 15.74 -5.84
N THR A 25 -15.18 14.70 -6.22
CA THR A 25 -15.40 13.32 -5.78
C THR A 25 -14.13 12.73 -5.13
N SER A 26 -14.21 11.49 -4.67
CA SER A 26 -13.06 10.76 -4.14
C SER A 26 -12.56 9.70 -5.13
N LEU A 27 -11.27 9.35 -5.02
CA LEU A 27 -10.67 8.26 -5.78
C LEU A 27 -11.47 6.95 -5.61
N SER A 28 -11.88 6.64 -4.37
CA SER A 28 -12.64 5.42 -4.06
C SER A 28 -14.04 5.42 -4.67
N ALA A 29 -14.68 6.59 -4.79
CA ALA A 29 -15.97 6.72 -5.48
C ALA A 29 -15.82 6.52 -6.99
N MET A 30 -14.76 7.06 -7.61
CA MET A 30 -14.45 6.82 -9.03
C MET A 30 -14.20 5.34 -9.30
N VAL A 31 -13.36 4.70 -8.49
CA VAL A 31 -13.06 3.26 -8.63
C VAL A 31 -14.32 2.42 -8.44
N LYS A 32 -15.18 2.77 -7.46
CA LYS A 32 -16.45 2.08 -7.25
C LYS A 32 -17.36 2.19 -8.49
N ALA A 33 -17.54 3.38 -9.04
CA ALA A 33 -18.37 3.60 -10.21
C ALA A 33 -17.83 2.83 -11.43
N TYR A 34 -16.51 2.84 -11.62
CA TYR A 34 -15.85 2.09 -12.68
C TYR A 34 -16.09 0.58 -12.55
N LEU A 35 -15.83 -0.01 -11.37
CA LEU A 35 -16.03 -1.43 -11.13
C LEU A 35 -17.49 -1.87 -11.29
N GLN A 36 -18.45 -1.01 -10.93
CA GLN A 36 -19.87 -1.23 -11.17
C GLN A 36 -20.21 -1.21 -12.66
N GLY A 37 -19.60 -0.31 -13.43
CA GLY A 37 -19.73 -0.25 -14.89
C GLY A 37 -19.18 -1.51 -15.57
N VAL A 38 -18.01 -1.98 -15.14
CA VAL A 38 -17.41 -3.24 -15.62
C VAL A 38 -18.29 -4.44 -15.28
N ALA A 39 -18.79 -4.54 -14.04
CA ALA A 39 -19.70 -5.61 -13.62
C ALA A 39 -21.02 -5.59 -14.39
N SER A 40 -21.49 -4.41 -14.80
CA SER A 40 -22.69 -4.23 -15.63
C SER A 40 -22.45 -4.50 -17.12
N GLY A 41 -21.23 -4.88 -17.52
CA GLY A 41 -20.87 -5.18 -18.91
C GLY A 41 -20.58 -3.96 -19.78
N ASN A 42 -20.49 -2.75 -19.20
CA ASN A 42 -20.16 -1.51 -19.91
C ASN A 42 -18.65 -1.21 -19.89
N ALA A 43 -17.83 -2.23 -20.14
CA ALA A 43 -16.40 -2.01 -20.31
C ALA A 43 -16.17 -1.34 -21.68
N PRO A 44 -15.39 -0.25 -21.79
CA PRO A 44 -14.83 0.10 -23.08
C PRO A 44 -14.02 -1.10 -23.52
N ALA A 45 -14.43 -1.71 -24.64
CA ALA A 45 -13.75 -2.84 -25.25
C ALA A 45 -12.31 -2.44 -25.59
N GLY A 46 -11.40 -2.61 -24.62
CA GLY A 46 -10.00 -2.84 -24.92
C GLY A 46 -9.98 -4.09 -25.79
N ALA A 47 -9.61 -3.92 -27.05
CA ALA A 47 -9.48 -4.99 -28.01
C ALA A 47 -8.78 -6.20 -27.34
N PRO A 48 -9.32 -7.42 -27.47
CA PRO A 48 -8.63 -8.58 -26.93
C PRO A 48 -7.26 -8.66 -27.62
N PRO A 49 -6.15 -8.91 -26.91
CA PRO A 49 -5.00 -9.47 -27.59
C PRO A 49 -5.45 -10.78 -28.21
N ALA A 50 -5.53 -10.81 -29.55
CA ALA A 50 -5.64 -12.02 -30.32
C ALA A 50 -4.48 -12.93 -29.92
N GLY A 51 -4.74 -13.86 -29.01
CA GLY A 51 -3.67 -14.60 -28.36
C GLY A 51 -4.11 -15.28 -27.08
N VAL A 52 -5.25 -15.98 -27.10
CA VAL A 52 -5.39 -17.15 -26.22
C VAL A 52 -4.35 -18.17 -26.70
N ARG A 53 -3.12 -18.04 -26.22
CA ARG A 53 -2.21 -19.18 -26.22
C ARG A 53 -2.63 -20.01 -25.02
N GLU A 54 -3.33 -21.11 -25.29
CA GLU A 54 -3.36 -22.21 -24.34
C GLU A 54 -1.90 -22.58 -24.05
N MET A 55 -1.42 -22.27 -22.85
CA MET A 55 -0.21 -22.88 -22.33
C MET A 55 -0.65 -24.24 -21.76
N PRO A 56 -0.20 -25.38 -22.34
CA PRO A 56 -0.35 -26.64 -21.66
C PRO A 56 0.56 -26.62 -20.43
N GLN A 57 -0.03 -26.38 -19.26
CA GLN A 57 0.65 -26.62 -17.99
C GLN A 57 0.65 -28.12 -17.73
N THR A 58 1.49 -28.86 -18.45
CA THR A 58 1.90 -30.19 -18.01
C THR A 58 3.02 -29.99 -17.00
N PHE A 59 2.66 -29.76 -15.74
CA PHE A 59 3.61 -29.88 -14.65
C PHE A 59 4.02 -31.35 -14.55
N VAL A 60 5.18 -31.70 -15.11
CA VAL A 60 5.86 -32.95 -14.80
C VAL A 60 6.62 -32.71 -13.50
N ALA A 61 6.16 -33.34 -12.42
CA ALA A 61 6.89 -33.35 -11.16
C ALA A 61 8.25 -34.02 -11.40
N ALA A 62 9.33 -33.23 -11.41
CA ALA A 62 10.68 -33.76 -11.37
C ALA A 62 10.87 -34.48 -10.02
N PRO A 63 11.28 -35.77 -9.99
CA PRO A 63 11.25 -36.58 -8.77
C PRO A 63 12.45 -36.34 -7.84
N SER A 64 12.98 -35.12 -7.71
CA SER A 64 14.20 -34.90 -6.93
C SER A 64 14.35 -33.53 -6.26
N LEU A 65 13.28 -32.95 -5.71
CA LEU A 65 13.49 -31.95 -4.67
C LEU A 65 13.70 -32.66 -3.31
N PRO A 66 14.73 -32.27 -2.53
CA PRO A 66 14.86 -32.72 -1.15
C PRO A 66 13.62 -32.28 -0.36
N PRO A 67 13.23 -33.04 0.69
CA PRO A 67 12.02 -32.74 1.45
C PRO A 67 12.11 -31.31 1.98
N VAL A 68 11.10 -30.51 1.65
CA VAL A 68 10.83 -29.19 2.22
C VAL A 68 11.07 -29.27 3.71
N SER A 69 12.05 -28.50 4.21
CA SER A 69 12.33 -28.39 5.64
C SER A 69 11.03 -28.07 6.35
N GLU A 70 10.70 -28.90 7.35
CA GLU A 70 9.45 -28.85 8.10
C GLU A 70 9.10 -27.41 8.48
N PHE A 71 7.85 -27.04 8.21
CA PHE A 71 7.26 -25.81 8.71
C PHE A 71 7.45 -25.74 10.23
N VAL A 72 8.31 -24.84 10.70
CA VAL A 72 8.44 -24.54 12.13
C VAL A 72 7.36 -23.52 12.46
N PRO A 73 6.31 -23.90 13.22
CA PRO A 73 5.26 -22.96 13.57
C PRO A 73 5.87 -21.85 14.43
N LEU A 74 5.67 -20.60 14.02
CA LEU A 74 6.04 -19.44 14.83
C LEU A 74 5.32 -19.55 16.17
N LYS A 75 6.09 -19.69 17.27
CA LYS A 75 5.56 -19.84 18.63
C LYS A 75 4.50 -18.75 18.90
N LYS A 76 3.30 -19.23 19.25
CA LYS A 76 2.05 -18.57 19.71
C LYS A 76 1.97 -17.04 19.60
N PRO A 77 0.82 -16.48 19.16
CA PRO A 77 0.62 -15.03 19.10
C PRO A 77 0.89 -14.39 20.47
N ARG A 78 1.67 -13.31 20.49
CA ARG A 78 2.01 -12.58 21.72
C ARG A 78 0.71 -12.19 22.43
N GLN A 79 0.64 -12.43 23.74
CA GLN A 79 -0.55 -12.15 24.54
C GLN A 79 -0.90 -10.65 24.43
N PRO A 80 -2.18 -10.29 24.28
CA PRO A 80 -2.61 -8.91 24.31
C PRO A 80 -2.15 -8.27 25.62
N GLY A 81 -1.40 -7.17 25.54
CA GLY A 81 -0.81 -6.50 26.71
C GLY A 81 0.63 -6.89 27.05
N ALA A 82 1.26 -7.82 26.32
CA ALA A 82 2.67 -8.18 26.55
C ALA A 82 3.67 -7.01 26.36
N LEU A 83 3.26 -5.96 25.67
CA LEU A 83 4.04 -4.73 25.46
C LEU A 83 3.48 -3.54 26.26
N ARG A 84 2.47 -3.73 27.12
CA ARG A 84 1.87 -2.65 27.92
C ARG A 84 2.90 -2.16 28.94
N GLY A 85 3.30 -0.90 28.86
CA GLY A 85 4.32 -0.30 29.72
C GLY A 85 5.75 -0.36 29.18
N GLN A 86 6.01 -1.07 28.08
CA GLN A 86 7.30 -1.00 27.35
C GLN A 86 7.31 0.09 26.28
N ILE A 87 6.14 0.62 25.93
CA ILE A 87 6.00 1.79 25.07
C ILE A 87 6.11 3.00 26.00
N GLY A 88 7.32 3.56 26.12
CA GLY A 88 7.50 4.86 26.75
C GLY A 88 6.77 5.91 25.92
N MET A 89 5.76 6.55 26.50
CA MET A 89 5.34 7.87 26.02
C MET A 89 6.38 8.82 26.59
N THR A 90 7.38 9.20 25.80
CA THR A 90 8.23 10.33 26.17
C THR A 90 7.38 11.60 26.10
N ASP A 91 7.52 12.46 27.11
CA ASP A 91 6.75 13.71 27.25
C ASP A 91 7.02 14.70 26.09
N ASP A 92 8.02 14.41 25.26
CA ASP A 92 8.46 15.18 24.09
C ASP A 92 7.42 15.30 22.97
N PHE A 93 6.30 14.55 23.01
CA PHE A 93 5.23 14.68 22.00
C PHE A 93 4.43 15.98 22.14
N CYS A 94 4.46 16.62 23.30
CA CYS A 94 3.75 17.88 23.56
C CYS A 94 4.55 19.12 23.13
N GLU A 95 5.82 18.96 22.78
CA GLU A 95 6.68 20.05 22.33
C GLU A 95 6.86 19.98 20.82
N THR A 96 6.52 21.06 20.13
CA THR A 96 6.84 21.21 18.70
C THR A 96 8.36 21.25 18.56
N PRO A 97 8.96 20.33 17.78
CA PRO A 97 10.40 20.28 17.66
C PRO A 97 10.93 21.53 16.95
N GLN A 98 12.07 22.05 17.41
CA GLN A 98 12.61 23.35 16.99
C GLN A 98 12.82 23.46 15.47
N TRP A 99 13.27 22.37 14.82
CA TRP A 99 13.44 22.31 13.37
C TRP A 99 12.15 22.59 12.58
N LEU A 100 10.99 22.21 13.12
CA LEU A 100 9.69 22.45 12.47
C LEU A 100 9.30 23.93 12.58
N ILE A 101 9.65 24.57 13.71
CA ILE A 101 9.44 26.00 13.91
C ILE A 101 10.34 26.79 12.97
N ASP A 102 11.62 26.42 12.88
CA ASP A 102 12.61 27.07 12.02
C ASP A 102 12.22 26.97 10.52
N ALA A 103 11.68 25.83 10.10
CA ALA A 103 11.14 25.64 8.75
C ALA A 103 9.89 26.51 8.47
N MET A 104 9.01 26.74 9.45
CA MET A 104 7.88 27.67 9.30
C MET A 104 8.33 29.13 9.31
N GLU A 105 9.40 29.46 10.01
CA GLU A 105 10.01 30.79 10.05
C GLU A 105 10.94 31.08 8.86
N GLY A 106 11.21 30.09 8.00
CA GLY A 106 12.10 30.23 6.84
C GLY A 106 13.58 30.40 7.21
N LYS A 107 13.98 29.95 8.40
CA LYS A 107 15.40 29.74 8.73
C LYS A 107 15.83 28.40 8.13
N ASP A 108 16.02 28.39 6.82
CA ASP A 108 16.67 27.27 6.14
C ASP A 108 18.18 27.37 6.39
N ASP A 109 18.64 26.85 7.53
CA ASP A 109 20.03 26.39 7.62
C ASP A 109 20.11 25.11 6.77
N ASP A 110 20.98 25.06 5.76
CA ASP A 110 21.14 23.99 4.75
C ASP A 110 21.48 22.58 5.33
N GLU A 111 21.33 22.38 6.64
CA GLU A 111 21.57 21.13 7.33
C GLU A 111 20.30 20.26 7.33
N PHE A 112 20.19 19.44 6.29
CA PHE A 112 19.14 18.45 6.13
C PHE A 112 19.32 17.31 7.15
N TRP A 113 18.62 17.44 8.28
CA TRP A 113 18.41 16.48 9.38
C TRP A 113 19.41 16.58 10.55
N PRO A 114 18.96 16.54 11.82
CA PRO A 114 19.86 16.45 12.96
C PRO A 114 20.64 15.13 12.88
N ALA A 115 21.96 15.22 12.77
CA ALA A 115 22.85 14.12 13.11
C ALA A 115 22.82 13.94 14.63
N ASP A 116 22.63 12.69 15.07
CA ASP A 116 22.44 12.22 16.45
C ASP A 116 23.19 12.99 17.56
#